data_AF-A0A960CPT7-F1
#
_entry.id   AF-A0A960CPT7-F1
#
_cell.length_a   1.000
_cell.length_b   1.000
_cell.length_c   1.000
_cell.angle_alpha   90.00
_cell.angle_beta   90.00
_cell.angle_gamma   90.00
#
_symmetry.space_group_name_H-M   'P 1'
#
loop_
_entity.id
_entity.type
_entity.pdbx_description
1 polymer ?
#
loop_
_entity_poly.entity_id
_entity_poly.type
_entity_poly.pdbx_seq_one_letter_code
_entity_poly.pdbx_strand_id
1 'polypeptide(L)'
;MQRIIGTEVEYGISSPSDPTANPILTSTQAVLAYAAAAGIQRAKRTRWDYEVESPLRDARGFDLSRSTGPPPIVDADEVGAANMILTNGARLYVDHAHPEYSAPEVTDPLDAVIWDKAGERVMEAAARHVASVPGAAKLQLYKNNVDGKGASYGTHEN
;
A
#
# COMPACT_ATOMS: atom_id res chain seq x y z
N MET A 1 -13.12 -28.67 3.85
CA MET A 1 -13.81 -27.59 3.12
C MET A 1 -12.72 -26.62 2.68
N GLN A 2 -12.44 -26.49 1.37
CA GLN A 2 -11.50 -25.50 0.86
C GLN A 2 -12.22 -24.14 0.84
N ARG A 3 -11.68 -23.16 1.54
CA ARG A 3 -12.18 -21.78 1.56
C ARG A 3 -11.06 -20.91 0.99
N ILE A 4 -11.39 -20.04 0.05
CA ILE A 4 -10.46 -19.02 -0.40
C ILE A 4 -10.31 -18.01 0.74
N ILE A 5 -9.08 -17.77 1.16
CA ILE A 5 -8.74 -16.78 2.19
C ILE A 5 -7.61 -15.87 1.70
N GLY A 6 -7.53 -14.67 2.27
CA GLY A 6 -6.44 -13.73 2.04
C GLY A 6 -6.11 -12.93 3.30
N THR A 7 -4.91 -12.35 3.34
CA THR A 7 -4.50 -11.44 4.42
C THR A 7 -4.01 -10.12 3.85
N GLU A 8 -4.25 -9.04 4.58
CA GLU A 8 -3.76 -7.70 4.25
C GLU A 8 -3.11 -7.09 5.47
N VAL A 9 -1.94 -6.50 5.31
CA VAL A 9 -1.14 -5.99 6.43
C VAL A 9 -0.61 -4.62 6.09
N GLU A 10 -1.14 -3.61 6.78
CA GLU A 10 -0.57 -2.26 6.82
C GLU A 10 0.64 -2.27 7.77
N TYR A 11 1.78 -1.80 7.29
CA TYR A 11 2.98 -1.70 8.12
C TYR A 11 3.07 -0.31 8.76
N GLY A 12 3.32 -0.28 10.06
CA GLY A 12 3.80 0.93 10.71
C GLY A 12 5.11 1.36 10.06
N ILE A 13 5.30 2.65 9.82
CA ILE A 13 6.49 3.19 9.16
C ILE A 13 7.07 4.37 9.94
N SER A 14 8.41 4.40 10.05
CA SER A 14 9.12 5.56 10.62
C SER A 14 10.45 5.80 9.90
N SER A 15 10.93 7.04 9.96
CA SER A 15 12.32 7.36 9.63
C SER A 15 13.04 7.84 10.90
N PRO A 16 13.88 7.00 11.54
CA PRO A 16 14.53 7.38 12.79
C PRO A 16 15.41 8.62 12.71
N SER A 17 15.95 8.92 11.51
CA SER A 17 16.76 10.11 11.26
C SER A 17 15.94 11.37 10.98
N ASP A 18 14.64 11.23 10.69
CA ASP A 18 13.73 12.34 10.41
C ASP A 18 12.33 12.05 11.00
N PRO A 19 12.07 12.46 12.25
CA PRO A 19 10.77 12.28 12.89
C PRO A 19 9.63 13.08 12.23
N THR A 20 9.93 14.04 11.35
CA THR A 20 8.94 14.89 10.67
C THR A 20 8.57 14.37 9.28
N ALA A 21 9.19 13.27 8.85
CA ALA A 21 8.94 12.67 7.56
C ALA A 21 7.45 12.35 7.37
N ASN A 22 6.89 12.79 6.24
CA ASN A 22 5.50 12.51 5.90
C ASN A 22 5.32 11.00 5.60
N PRO A 23 4.42 10.30 6.30
CA PRO A 23 4.26 8.85 6.17
C PRO A 23 3.71 8.43 4.79
N ILE A 24 2.94 9.28 4.11
CA ILE A 24 2.49 9.03 2.73
C ILE A 24 3.70 9.00 1.78
N LEU A 25 4.63 9.95 1.96
CA LEU A 25 5.85 10.02 1.14
C LEU A 25 6.78 8.83 1.40
N THR A 26 7.02 8.47 2.66
CA THR A 26 7.90 7.35 3.00
C THR A 26 7.31 6.00 2.57
N SER A 27 5.99 5.82 2.67
CA SER A 27 5.28 4.65 2.14
C SER A 27 5.39 4.55 0.63
N THR A 28 5.19 5.69 -0.07
CA THR A 28 5.40 5.78 -1.52
C THR A 28 6.83 5.40 -1.91
N GLN A 29 7.83 5.90 -1.19
CA GLN A 29 9.23 5.54 -1.42
C GLN A 29 9.48 4.05 -1.26
N ALA A 30 8.94 3.42 -0.20
CA ALA A 30 9.10 1.99 0.04
C ALA A 30 8.52 1.15 -1.11
N VAL A 31 7.27 1.39 -1.50
CA VAL A 31 6.59 0.66 -2.58
C VAL A 31 7.31 0.87 -3.92
N LEU A 32 7.69 2.11 -4.24
CA LEU A 32 8.38 2.43 -5.49
C LEU A 32 9.82 1.88 -5.55
N ALA A 33 10.53 1.82 -4.42
CA ALA A 33 11.87 1.25 -4.38
C ALA A 33 11.84 -0.27 -4.61
N TYR A 34 10.87 -0.97 -4.00
CA TYR A 34 10.66 -2.39 -4.27
C TYR A 34 10.29 -2.63 -5.74
N ALA A 35 9.35 -1.84 -6.28
CA ALA A 35 8.94 -1.87 -7.68
C ALA A 35 10.13 -1.79 -8.65
N ALA A 36 11.02 -0.82 -8.41
CA ALA A 36 12.20 -0.60 -9.24
C ALA A 36 13.17 -1.79 -9.17
N ALA A 37 13.42 -2.30 -7.96
CA ALA A 37 14.30 -3.45 -7.76
C ALA A 37 13.75 -4.75 -8.35
N ALA A 38 12.44 -4.95 -8.31
CA ALA A 38 11.74 -6.09 -8.90
C ALA A 38 11.60 -5.99 -10.43
N GLY A 39 12.08 -4.91 -11.06
CA GLY A 39 11.99 -4.71 -12.52
C GLY A 39 10.55 -4.50 -13.01
N ILE A 40 9.63 -4.11 -12.13
CA ILE A 40 8.23 -3.90 -12.50
C ILE A 40 8.11 -2.56 -13.23
N GLN A 41 7.99 -2.65 -14.55
CA GLN A 41 7.88 -1.50 -15.44
C GLN A 41 6.67 -0.63 -15.06
N ARG A 42 6.81 0.70 -15.11
CA ARG A 42 5.73 1.65 -14.80
C ARG A 42 4.45 1.37 -15.58
N ALA A 43 4.57 1.02 -16.87
CA ALA A 43 3.43 0.68 -17.73
C ALA A 43 2.70 -0.62 -17.35
N LYS A 44 3.33 -1.47 -16.52
CA LYS A 44 2.76 -2.74 -16.03
C LYS A 44 2.23 -2.64 -14.59
N ARG A 45 2.26 -1.45 -13.99
CA ARG A 45 1.67 -1.24 -12.67
C ARG A 45 0.16 -1.17 -12.81
N THR A 46 -0.52 -1.96 -12.01
CA THR A 46 -1.98 -1.96 -11.93
C THR A 46 -2.46 -0.62 -11.39
N ARG A 47 -3.43 -0.02 -12.08
CA ARG A 47 -4.00 1.29 -11.73
C ARG A 47 -5.43 1.08 -11.28
N TRP A 48 -5.89 1.94 -10.38
CA TRP A 48 -7.31 2.03 -10.11
C TRP A 48 -8.01 2.65 -11.32
N ASP A 49 -9.08 2.02 -11.77
CA ASP A 49 -9.93 2.55 -12.83
C ASP A 49 -11.02 3.41 -12.20
N TYR A 50 -10.87 4.73 -12.34
CA TYR A 50 -11.83 5.71 -11.83
C TYR A 50 -12.99 5.97 -12.80
N GLU A 51 -13.07 5.32 -13.97
CA GLU A 51 -14.09 5.61 -14.99
C GLU A 51 -15.52 5.46 -14.43
N VAL A 52 -15.74 4.48 -13.56
CA VAL A 52 -17.05 4.19 -12.95
C VAL A 52 -17.30 4.92 -11.63
N GLU A 53 -16.30 5.64 -11.11
CA GLU A 53 -16.42 6.36 -9.84
C GLU A 53 -17.23 7.65 -10.01
N SER A 54 -18.15 7.91 -9.09
CA SER A 54 -18.94 9.14 -9.07
C SER A 54 -18.90 9.78 -7.67
N PRO A 55 -17.76 10.35 -7.24
CA PRO A 55 -17.55 10.77 -5.84
C PRO A 55 -18.55 11.82 -5.33
N LEU A 56 -19.11 12.62 -6.24
CA LEU A 56 -20.10 13.65 -5.93
C LEU A 56 -21.54 13.14 -5.93
N ARG A 57 -21.77 11.88 -6.32
CA ARG A 57 -23.08 11.24 -6.30
C ARG A 57 -23.17 10.29 -5.12
N ASP A 58 -23.99 10.69 -4.17
CA ASP A 58 -24.29 9.89 -3.00
C ASP A 58 -25.36 8.84 -3.33
N ALA A 59 -25.20 7.61 -2.83
CA ALA A 59 -26.15 6.51 -3.04
C ALA A 59 -27.56 6.80 -2.50
N ARG A 60 -27.72 7.76 -1.59
CA ARG A 60 -29.01 8.24 -1.06
C ARG A 60 -29.71 9.23 -1.99
N GLY A 61 -29.11 9.56 -3.15
CA GLY A 61 -29.70 10.40 -4.19
C GLY A 61 -29.27 11.87 -4.20
N PHE A 62 -28.27 12.25 -3.38
CA PHE A 62 -27.71 13.60 -3.42
C PHE A 62 -26.63 13.72 -4.51
N ASP A 63 -26.59 14.84 -5.22
CA ASP A 63 -25.56 15.13 -6.24
C ASP A 63 -24.94 16.51 -5.97
N LEU A 64 -23.67 16.50 -5.55
CA LEU A 64 -22.88 17.68 -5.23
C LEU A 64 -22.18 18.30 -6.46
N SER A 65 -22.26 17.69 -7.64
CA SER A 65 -21.65 18.23 -8.87
C SER A 65 -22.13 19.64 -9.23
N ARG A 66 -23.33 20.01 -8.77
CA ARG A 66 -23.92 21.34 -8.99
C ARG A 66 -23.33 22.43 -8.10
N SER A 67 -22.72 22.08 -6.97
CA SER A 67 -22.30 23.05 -5.95
C SER A 67 -20.78 23.18 -5.79
N THR A 68 -19.98 22.16 -6.15
CA THR A 68 -18.56 22.11 -5.80
C THR A 68 -17.58 22.05 -6.98
N GLY A 69 -18.05 22.17 -8.22
CA GLY A 69 -17.18 22.05 -9.41
C GLY A 69 -16.83 20.59 -9.73
N PRO A 70 -15.93 20.35 -10.71
CA PRO A 70 -15.55 19.00 -11.10
C PRO A 70 -14.90 18.24 -9.93
N PRO A 71 -15.13 16.91 -9.81
CA PRO A 71 -14.49 16.10 -8.79
C PRO A 71 -12.96 16.15 -8.95
N PRO A 72 -12.20 16.09 -7.84
CA PRO A 72 -10.76 15.92 -7.91
C PRO A 72 -10.44 14.62 -8.66
N ILE A 73 -9.60 14.71 -9.68
CA ILE A 73 -9.05 13.55 -10.39
C ILE A 73 -7.80 13.12 -9.63
N VAL A 74 -7.80 11.91 -9.11
CA VAL A 74 -6.59 11.32 -8.51
C VAL A 74 -5.70 10.84 -9.66
N ASP A 75 -4.52 11.42 -9.80
CA ASP A 75 -3.54 10.91 -10.75
C ASP A 75 -3.01 9.57 -10.23
N ALA A 76 -3.11 8.51 -11.03
CA ALA A 76 -2.61 7.19 -10.65
C ALA A 76 -1.09 7.15 -10.43
N ASP A 77 -0.36 8.18 -10.88
CA ASP A 77 1.06 8.37 -10.61
C ASP A 77 1.34 9.41 -9.51
N GLU A 78 0.32 9.90 -8.79
CA GLU A 78 0.47 10.81 -7.66
C GLU A 78 1.19 10.14 -6.48
N VAL A 79 1.84 10.96 -5.66
CA VAL A 79 2.34 10.53 -4.36
C VAL A 79 1.19 9.95 -3.53
N GLY A 80 1.39 8.78 -2.95
CA GLY A 80 0.36 8.07 -2.19
C GLY A 80 -0.54 7.15 -3.03
N ALA A 81 -0.42 7.17 -4.36
CA ALA A 81 -1.20 6.30 -5.26
C ALA A 81 -0.40 5.09 -5.78
N ALA A 82 0.81 4.84 -5.27
CA ALA A 82 1.66 3.75 -5.74
C ALA A 82 1.00 2.38 -5.45
N ASN A 83 0.75 1.61 -6.51
CA ASN A 83 0.03 0.34 -6.46
C ASN A 83 0.58 -0.66 -7.50
N MET A 84 0.70 -1.93 -7.13
CA MET A 84 1.16 -2.98 -8.04
C MET A 84 0.81 -4.39 -7.61
N ILE A 85 0.78 -5.29 -8.60
CA ILE A 85 0.71 -6.74 -8.41
C ILE A 85 2.10 -7.34 -8.57
N LEU A 86 2.49 -8.19 -7.63
CA LEU A 86 3.76 -8.90 -7.58
C LEU A 86 3.67 -10.22 -8.33
N THR A 87 4.82 -10.82 -8.66
CA THR A 87 4.88 -12.09 -9.41
C THR A 87 4.32 -13.28 -8.66
N ASN A 88 4.14 -13.18 -7.35
CA ASN A 88 3.48 -14.19 -6.51
C ASN A 88 1.96 -14.00 -6.40
N GLY A 89 1.38 -13.02 -7.09
CA GLY A 89 -0.05 -12.69 -7.00
C GLY A 89 -0.42 -11.71 -5.88
N ALA A 90 0.52 -11.35 -5.00
CA ALA A 90 0.28 -10.37 -3.95
C ALA A 90 0.07 -8.95 -4.52
N ARG A 91 -0.65 -8.10 -3.79
CA ARG A 91 -0.69 -6.66 -4.03
C ARG A 91 0.27 -5.96 -3.07
N LEU A 92 1.06 -5.02 -3.59
CA LEU A 92 1.90 -4.12 -2.80
C LEU A 92 1.54 -2.68 -3.18
N TYR A 93 1.09 -1.90 -2.21
CA TYR A 93 0.57 -0.56 -2.48
C TYR A 93 0.71 0.37 -1.28
N VAL A 94 0.42 1.65 -1.50
CA VAL A 94 0.26 2.64 -0.43
C VAL A 94 -1.21 2.73 -0.11
N ASP A 95 -1.59 2.39 1.13
CA ASP A 95 -2.89 2.73 1.68
C ASP A 95 -2.73 3.93 2.60
N HIS A 96 -3.07 5.10 2.05
CA HIS A 96 -2.91 6.39 2.70
C HIS A 96 -1.50 6.61 3.30
N ALA A 97 -1.33 6.41 4.60
CA ALA A 97 -0.09 6.65 5.34
C ALA A 97 0.80 5.40 5.47
N HIS A 98 0.35 4.23 5.03
CA HIS A 98 1.01 2.95 5.27
C HIS A 98 1.37 2.24 3.97
N PRO A 99 2.54 1.58 3.89
CA PRO A 99 2.77 0.61 2.84
C PRO A 99 2.06 -0.69 3.25
N GLU A 100 1.26 -1.22 2.34
CA GLU A 100 0.43 -2.40 2.59
C GLU A 100 0.80 -3.54 1.66
N TYR A 101 0.84 -4.74 2.23
CA TYR A 101 0.96 -5.99 1.49
C TYR A 101 -0.32 -6.82 1.67
N SER A 102 -1.02 -7.07 0.57
CA SER A 102 -2.12 -8.05 0.51
C SER A 102 -1.60 -9.33 -0.13
N ALA A 103 -1.63 -10.44 0.62
CA ALA A 103 -1.19 -11.75 0.15
C ALA A 103 -2.05 -12.24 -1.03
N PRO A 104 -1.53 -13.11 -1.91
CA PRO A 104 -2.34 -13.79 -2.91
C PRO A 104 -3.46 -14.61 -2.25
N GLU A 105 -4.50 -14.91 -3.03
CA GLU A 105 -5.56 -15.82 -2.61
C GLU A 105 -5.01 -17.23 -2.39
N VAL A 106 -5.34 -17.83 -1.25
CA VAL A 106 -4.92 -19.19 -0.88
C VAL A 106 -6.12 -20.03 -0.44
N THR A 107 -5.96 -21.35 -0.36
CA THR A 107 -7.07 -22.26 -0.02
C THR A 107 -6.98 -22.88 1.38
N ASP A 108 -5.90 -22.60 2.12
CA ASP A 108 -5.70 -23.11 3.47
C ASP A 108 -4.86 -22.14 4.35
N PRO A 109 -4.97 -22.26 5.69
CA PRO A 109 -4.30 -21.35 6.61
C PRO A 109 -2.77 -21.46 6.62
N LEU A 110 -2.19 -22.60 6.25
CA LEU A 110 -0.72 -22.73 6.23
C LEU A 110 -0.16 -21.92 5.06
N ASP A 111 -0.80 -22.00 3.89
CA ASP A 111 -0.44 -21.16 2.75
C ASP A 111 -0.65 -19.67 3.06
N ALA A 112 -1.68 -19.30 3.83
CA ALA A 112 -1.89 -17.92 4.27
C ALA A 112 -0.70 -17.43 5.11
N VAL A 113 -0.23 -18.23 6.06
CA VAL A 113 0.96 -17.90 6.88
C VAL A 113 2.21 -17.80 6.02
N ILE A 114 2.39 -18.70 5.04
CA ILE A 114 3.56 -18.68 4.14
C ILE A 114 3.60 -17.37 3.36
N TRP A 115 2.47 -16.97 2.77
CA TRP A 115 2.42 -15.78 1.93
C TRP A 115 2.38 -14.47 2.73
N ASP A 116 1.77 -14.46 3.90
CA ASP A 116 1.87 -13.36 4.88
C ASP A 116 3.33 -13.17 5.34
N LYS A 117 4.05 -14.28 5.60
CA LYS A 117 5.48 -14.25 5.96
C LYS A 117 6.35 -13.80 4.79
N ALA A 118 5.99 -14.13 3.54
CA ALA A 118 6.65 -13.61 2.36
C ALA A 118 6.49 -12.08 2.27
N GLY A 119 5.33 -11.54 2.68
CA GLY A 119 5.09 -10.09 2.79
C GLY A 119 6.09 -9.37 3.71
N GLU A 120 6.48 -9.98 4.83
CA GLU A 120 7.53 -9.43 5.69
C GLU A 120 8.88 -9.30 4.96
N ARG A 121 9.22 -10.26 4.09
CA ARG A 121 10.44 -10.22 3.27
C ARG A 121 10.37 -9.19 2.17
N VAL A 122 9.20 -9.00 1.57
CA VAL A 122 8.94 -7.92 0.60
C VAL A 122 9.16 -6.57 1.25
N MET A 123 8.57 -6.31 2.42
CA MET A 123 8.72 -5.06 3.16
C MET A 123 10.16 -4.83 3.64
N GLU A 124 10.81 -5.87 4.16
CA GLU A 124 12.23 -5.81 4.54
C GLU A 124 13.13 -5.44 3.35
N ALA A 125 12.88 -6.03 2.18
CA ALA A 125 13.59 -5.69 0.95
C ALA A 125 13.29 -4.25 0.50
N ALA A 126 12.02 -3.81 0.55
CA ALA A 126 11.63 -2.44 0.23
C ALA A 126 12.42 -1.41 1.06
N ALA A 127 12.50 -1.60 2.37
CA ALA A 127 13.27 -0.73 3.27
C ALA A 127 14.78 -0.73 2.93
N ARG A 128 15.35 -1.90 2.58
CA ARG A 128 16.76 -2.00 2.12
C ARG A 128 16.97 -1.26 0.80
N HIS A 129 16.05 -1.37 -0.14
CA HIS A 129 16.15 -0.68 -1.42
C HIS A 129 16.06 0.84 -1.25
N VAL A 130 15.16 1.35 -0.40
CA VAL A 130 15.14 2.79 -0.08
C VAL A 130 16.48 3.24 0.50
N ALA A 131 17.04 2.48 1.45
CA ALA A 131 18.33 2.82 2.06
C ALA A 131 19.53 2.79 1.07
N SER A 132 19.40 2.13 -0.09
CA SER A 132 20.42 2.15 -1.14
C SER A 132 20.39 3.39 -2.03
N VAL A 133 19.33 4.21 -1.95
CA VAL A 133 19.20 5.44 -2.73
C VAL A 133 20.01 6.55 -2.04
N PRO A 134 20.98 7.19 -2.71
CA PRO A 134 21.78 8.27 -2.12
C PRO A 134 20.90 9.41 -1.58
N GLY A 135 21.09 9.77 -0.32
CA GLY A 135 20.34 10.83 0.35
C GLY A 135 18.94 10.45 0.83
N ALA A 136 18.46 9.24 0.57
CA ALA A 136 17.20 8.77 1.13
C ALA A 136 17.34 8.46 2.62
N ALA A 137 16.32 8.82 3.40
CA ALA A 137 16.29 8.52 4.82
C ALA A 137 16.08 7.01 5.04
N LYS A 138 16.71 6.46 6.08
CA LYS A 138 16.50 5.05 6.43
C LYS A 138 15.07 4.88 6.94
N LEU A 139 14.38 3.87 6.42
CA LEU A 139 13.03 3.50 6.85
C LEU A 139 13.08 2.30 7.80
N GLN A 140 12.22 2.32 8.81
CA GLN A 140 11.91 1.18 9.66
C GLN A 140 10.44 0.84 9.47
N LEU A 141 10.16 -0.45 9.26
CA LEU A 141 8.82 -0.98 9.07
C LEU A 141 8.47 -1.90 10.23
N TYR A 142 7.22 -1.81 10.70
CA TYR A 142 6.72 -2.52 11.86
C TYR A 142 5.46 -3.28 11.45
N LYS A 143 5.48 -4.60 11.66
CA LYS A 143 4.28 -5.43 11.51
C LYS A 143 3.55 -5.50 12.86
N ASN A 144 2.73 -4.49 13.09
CA ASN A 144 1.91 -4.29 14.28
C ASN A 144 0.70 -3.44 13.88
N ASN A 145 -0.05 -2.90 14.84
CA ASN A 145 -1.28 -2.15 14.54
C ASN A 145 -1.35 -0.76 15.21
N VAL A 146 -0.33 -0.35 15.96
CA VAL A 146 -0.32 0.92 16.70
C VAL A 146 1.07 1.53 16.75
N ASP A 147 1.17 2.85 16.69
CA ASP A 147 2.46 3.56 16.73
C ASP A 147 2.86 4.07 18.12
N GLY A 148 2.00 3.89 19.12
CA GLY A 148 2.20 4.41 20.48
C GLY A 148 2.07 5.95 20.61
N LYS A 149 1.62 6.64 19.55
CA LYS A 149 1.42 8.09 19.47
C LYS A 149 -0.02 8.49 19.13
N GLY A 150 -0.90 7.50 18.94
CA GLY A 150 -2.35 7.68 18.77
C GLY A 150 -2.90 7.16 17.45
N ALA A 151 -2.05 6.77 16.50
CA ALA A 151 -2.48 6.13 15.26
C ALA A 151 -2.64 4.62 15.44
N SER A 152 -3.64 4.06 14.76
CA SER A 152 -3.88 2.63 14.61
C SER A 152 -4.06 2.31 13.12
N TYR A 153 -3.63 1.12 12.71
CA TYR A 153 -3.64 0.66 11.31
C TYR A 153 -3.97 -0.84 11.22
N GLY A 154 -4.41 -1.27 10.03
CA GLY A 154 -5.11 -2.52 9.81
C GLY A 154 -4.24 -3.76 9.61
N THR A 155 -4.75 -4.89 10.11
CA THR A 155 -4.44 -6.22 9.60
C THR A 155 -5.78 -6.89 9.31
N HIS A 156 -6.04 -7.22 8.04
CA HIS A 156 -7.34 -7.72 7.58
C HIS A 156 -7.25 -9.19 7.16
N GLU A 157 -8.35 -9.91 7.39
CA GLU A 157 -8.59 -11.27 6.91
C GLU A 157 -9.79 -11.22 5.95
N ASN A 158 -9.66 -11.83 4.78
CA ASN A 158 -10.70 -11.91 3.74
C ASN A 158 -11.17 -13.36 3.54
#